data_AF-A0A3C2BS79-F1
#
_entry.id   AF-A0A3C2BS79-F1
#
_cell.length_a   1.000
_cell.length_b   1.000
_cell.length_c   1.000
_cell.angle_alpha   90.00
_cell.angle_beta   90.00
_cell.angle_gamma   90.00
#
_symmetry.space_group_name_H-M   'P 1'
#
loop_
_entity.id
_entity.type
_entity.pdbx_description
1 polymer ?
#
loop_
_entity_poly.entity_id
_entity_poly.type
_entity_poly.pdbx_seq_one_letter_code
_entity_poly.pdbx_strand_id
1 'polypeptide(L)'
;STGTPDGSQPARDESKGGHVGANGVTEVLLTGDTADKVTAAALAANPGATIQRVENDAEGATYEAHIVKSDGTRATVKLDASFNVTGTETGGPGH
;
A
#
# COMPACT_ATOMS: atom_id res chain seq x y z
N SER A 1 -5.01 -20.25 31.71
CA SER A 1 -3.71 -20.26 31.01
C SER A 1 -3.75 -21.32 29.92
N THR A 2 -3.70 -20.94 28.65
CA THR A 2 -3.52 -21.86 27.51
C THR A 2 -2.69 -21.13 26.47
N GLY A 3 -1.56 -21.74 26.11
CA GLY A 3 -0.51 -21.15 25.28
C GLY A 3 -0.82 -21.10 23.78
N THR A 4 0.04 -20.35 23.11
CA THR A 4 0.16 -20.07 21.68
C THR A 4 0.27 -21.35 20.83
N PRO A 5 0.01 -21.23 19.52
CA PRO A 5 1.11 -21.51 18.61
C PRO A 5 1.39 -20.31 17.68
N ASP A 6 2.69 -20.08 17.54
CA ASP A 6 3.34 -19.39 16.43
C ASP A 6 2.64 -19.73 15.10
N GLY A 7 1.93 -18.76 14.54
CA GLY A 7 1.27 -18.86 13.25
C GLY A 7 2.03 -17.97 12.29
N SER A 8 3.17 -18.45 11.80
CA SER A 8 3.77 -17.93 10.57
C SER A 8 2.74 -18.09 9.46
N GLN A 9 1.86 -17.09 9.27
CA GLN A 9 1.13 -16.95 8.02
C GLN A 9 2.22 -16.94 6.94
N PRO A 10 2.11 -17.80 5.89
CA PRO A 10 3.04 -17.72 4.78
C PRO A 10 3.09 -16.25 4.36
N ALA A 11 4.30 -15.68 4.28
CA ALA A 11 4.47 -14.28 3.93
C ALA A 11 3.58 -14.01 2.72
N ARG A 12 2.55 -13.18 2.91
CA ARG A 12 1.64 -12.80 1.84
C ARG A 12 2.52 -12.29 0.71
N ASP A 13 2.29 -12.73 -0.51
CA ASP A 13 2.95 -12.14 -1.66
C ASP A 13 2.54 -10.66 -1.71
N GLU A 14 3.43 -9.78 -1.27
CA GLU A 14 3.21 -8.34 -1.11
C GLU A 14 2.98 -7.63 -2.45
N SER A 15 3.27 -8.30 -3.56
CA SER A 15 2.93 -7.80 -4.91
C SER A 15 1.45 -8.02 -5.25
N LYS A 16 0.74 -8.82 -4.46
CA LYS A 16 -0.68 -9.13 -4.68
C LYS A 16 -1.54 -8.26 -3.78
N GLY A 17 -2.62 -7.75 -4.37
CA GLY A 17 -3.63 -6.99 -3.66
C GLY A 17 -4.56 -7.83 -2.80
N GLY A 18 -5.77 -7.30 -2.58
CA GLY A 18 -6.87 -8.01 -1.93
C GLY A 18 -6.91 -7.85 -0.41
N HIS A 19 -6.40 -6.75 0.12
CA HIS A 19 -6.74 -6.35 1.48
C HIS A 19 -8.21 -5.94 1.50
N VAL A 20 -8.92 -6.27 2.59
CA VAL A 20 -10.33 -5.93 2.76
C VAL A 20 -10.39 -4.94 3.90
N GLY A 21 -10.70 -3.68 3.59
CA GLY A 21 -10.81 -2.64 4.60
C GLY A 21 -11.97 -2.89 5.56
N ALA A 22 -11.99 -2.16 6.68
CA ALA A 22 -13.04 -2.28 7.70
C ALA A 22 -14.48 -2.03 7.17
N ASN A 23 -14.60 -1.36 6.02
CA ASN A 23 -15.85 -1.11 5.30
C ASN A 23 -16.29 -2.27 4.37
N GLY A 24 -15.52 -3.35 4.29
CA GLY A 24 -15.78 -4.51 3.42
C GLY A 24 -15.39 -4.30 1.95
N VAL A 25 -14.75 -3.17 1.59
CA VAL A 25 -14.23 -2.95 0.24
C VAL A 25 -12.90 -3.69 0.09
N THR A 26 -12.77 -4.41 -1.01
CA THR A 26 -11.51 -5.08 -1.38
C THR A 26 -10.64 -4.13 -2.18
N GLU A 27 -9.39 -3.97 -1.77
CA GLU A 27 -8.34 -3.26 -2.51
C GLU A 27 -7.91 -4.09 -3.72
N VAL A 28 -7.88 -3.44 -4.87
CA VAL A 28 -7.61 -4.03 -6.18
C VAL A 28 -6.43 -3.31 -6.80
N LEU A 29 -5.53 -4.09 -7.40
CA LEU A 29 -4.40 -3.58 -8.15
C LEU A 29 -4.86 -2.62 -9.26
N LEU A 30 -4.24 -1.43 -9.28
CA LEU A 30 -4.43 -0.49 -10.38
C LEU A 30 -3.69 -0.99 -11.62
N THR A 31 -4.20 -0.59 -12.80
CA THR A 31 -3.59 -0.90 -14.10
C THR A 31 -3.60 0.32 -15.02
N GLY A 32 -2.75 0.31 -16.05
CA GLY A 32 -2.71 1.36 -17.07
C GLY A 32 -2.34 2.74 -16.51
N ASP A 33 -2.85 3.80 -17.14
CA ASP A 33 -2.48 5.19 -16.84
C ASP A 33 -2.65 5.59 -15.37
N THR A 34 -3.65 5.02 -14.68
CA THR A 34 -3.87 5.29 -13.25
C THR A 34 -2.72 4.72 -12.41
N ALA A 35 -2.27 3.50 -12.69
CA ALA A 35 -1.14 2.89 -11.99
C ALA A 35 0.15 3.68 -12.23
N ASP A 36 0.37 4.16 -13.46
CA ASP A 36 1.54 4.95 -13.81
C ASP A 36 1.56 6.30 -13.07
N LYS A 37 0.42 6.98 -12.97
CA LYS A 37 0.29 8.26 -12.25
C LYS A 37 0.51 8.10 -10.75
N VAL A 38 -0.09 7.07 -10.14
CA VAL A 38 0.10 6.79 -8.70
C VAL A 38 1.56 6.45 -8.42
N THR A 39 2.18 5.61 -9.27
CA THR A 39 3.60 5.27 -9.17
C THR A 39 4.49 6.50 -9.25
N ALA A 40 4.29 7.35 -10.26
CA ALA A 40 5.08 8.55 -10.46
C ALA A 40 4.96 9.52 -9.27
N ALA A 41 3.74 9.77 -8.79
CA ALA A 41 3.50 10.64 -7.64
C ALA A 41 4.13 10.10 -6.35
N ALA A 42 4.00 8.79 -6.09
CA ALA A 42 4.57 8.15 -4.90
C ALA A 42 6.10 8.21 -4.89
N LEU A 43 6.76 7.94 -6.02
CA LEU A 43 8.21 8.00 -6.15
C LEU A 43 8.75 9.44 -6.12
N ALA A 44 7.99 10.41 -6.67
CA ALA A 44 8.35 11.82 -6.55
C ALA A 44 8.33 12.30 -5.09
N ALA A 45 7.36 11.83 -4.30
CA ALA A 45 7.26 12.13 -2.87
C ALA A 45 8.27 11.36 -2.00
N ASN A 46 8.72 10.19 -2.45
CA ASN A 46 9.67 9.33 -1.73
C ASN A 46 10.88 8.96 -2.63
N PRO A 47 11.82 9.89 -2.86
CA PRO A 47 12.96 9.64 -3.74
C PRO A 47 13.80 8.44 -3.29
N GLY A 48 14.11 7.55 -4.24
CA GLY A 48 14.89 6.33 -3.98
C GLY A 48 14.10 5.18 -3.36
N ALA A 49 12.79 5.33 -3.15
CA ALA A 49 11.91 4.22 -2.82
C ALA A 49 11.68 3.30 -4.03
N THR A 50 11.19 2.09 -3.75
CA THR A 50 10.70 1.14 -4.75
C THR A 50 9.22 0.88 -4.53
N ILE A 51 8.45 0.75 -5.62
CA ILE A 51 7.04 0.38 -5.55
C ILE A 51 6.93 -1.14 -5.40
N GLN A 52 6.15 -1.58 -4.41
CA GLN A 52 5.74 -2.98 -4.29
C GLN A 52 4.45 -3.22 -5.08
N ARG A 53 3.44 -2.36 -4.89
CA ARG A 53 2.17 -2.35 -5.63
C ARG A 53 1.44 -1.02 -5.48
N VAL A 54 0.45 -0.79 -6.32
CA VAL A 54 -0.46 0.36 -6.30
C VAL A 54 -1.90 -0.11 -6.41
N GLU A 55 -2.80 0.43 -5.59
CA GLU A 55 -4.17 -0.07 -5.40
C GLU A 55 -5.18 1.08 -5.28
N ASN A 56 -6.48 0.78 -5.47
CA ASN A 56 -7.50 1.62 -4.86
C ASN A 56 -7.45 1.43 -3.34
N ASP A 57 -7.71 2.51 -2.61
CA ASP A 57 -7.73 2.47 -1.15
C ASP A 57 -9.15 2.14 -0.63
N ALA A 58 -9.23 1.33 0.41
CA ALA A 58 -10.50 0.98 1.05
C ALA A 58 -10.79 1.79 2.32
N GLU A 59 -9.90 2.67 2.79
CA GLU A 59 -9.88 3.20 4.15
C GLU A 59 -9.88 4.75 4.23
N GLY A 60 -10.09 5.44 3.11
CA GLY A 60 -10.40 6.88 3.07
C GLY A 60 -9.62 7.69 2.03
N ALA A 61 -8.56 7.13 1.44
CA ALA A 61 -7.93 7.70 0.26
C ALA A 61 -8.63 7.21 -1.02
N THR A 62 -8.25 7.73 -2.19
CA THR A 62 -8.72 7.18 -3.48
C THR A 62 -7.78 6.10 -3.98
N TYR A 63 -6.48 6.35 -3.84
CA TYR A 63 -5.42 5.43 -4.25
C TYR A 63 -4.37 5.32 -3.16
N GLU A 64 -3.66 4.20 -3.17
CA GLU A 64 -2.49 4.01 -2.34
C GLU A 64 -1.34 3.31 -3.07
N ALA A 65 -0.12 3.56 -2.60
CA ALA A 65 1.09 2.91 -3.07
C ALA A 65 1.87 2.32 -1.89
N HIS A 66 2.06 1.00 -1.91
CA HIS A 66 2.93 0.31 -0.97
C HIS A 66 4.37 0.40 -1.48
N ILE A 67 5.26 0.94 -0.65
CA ILE A 67 6.65 1.19 -1.02
C ILE A 67 7.63 0.56 -0.04
N VAL A 68 8.86 0.32 -0.50
CA VAL A 68 10.03 0.16 0.36
C VAL A 68 10.90 1.40 0.18
N LYS A 69 11.09 2.17 1.25
CA LYS A 69 11.95 3.36 1.29
C LYS A 69 13.41 2.97 1.12
N SER A 70 14.25 3.95 0.81
CA SER A 70 15.69 3.75 0.60
C SER A 70 16.44 3.22 1.83
N ASP A 71 15.90 3.42 3.02
CA ASP A 71 16.40 2.86 4.29
C ASP A 71 15.90 1.42 4.57
N GLY A 72 15.13 0.84 3.66
CA GLY A 72 14.52 -0.49 3.77
C GLY A 72 13.18 -0.52 4.51
N THR A 73 12.71 0.62 5.03
CA THR A 73 11.44 0.69 5.77
C THR A 73 10.25 0.62 4.81
N ARG A 74 9.19 -0.10 5.22
CA ARG A 74 7.92 -0.15 4.48
C ARG A 74 7.06 1.07 4.80
N ALA A 75 6.37 1.57 3.78
CA ALA A 75 5.39 2.64 3.95
C ALA A 75 4.26 2.53 2.93
N THR A 76 3.14 3.15 3.25
CA THR A 76 1.99 3.34 2.37
C THR A 76 1.84 4.82 2.06
N VAL A 77 1.87 5.19 0.78
CA VAL A 77 1.60 6.54 0.32
C VAL A 77 0.12 6.64 -0.03
N LYS A 78 -0.60 7.60 0.55
CA LYS A 78 -2.03 7.83 0.29
C LYS A 78 -2.19 8.98 -0.71
N LEU A 79 -3.06 8.80 -1.71
CA LEU A 79 -3.32 9.79 -2.75
C LEU A 79 -4.82 10.05 -2.95
N ASP A 80 -5.16 11.29 -3.28
CA ASP A 80 -6.52 11.67 -3.68
C ASP A 80 -6.82 11.33 -5.16
N ALA A 81 -8.07 11.56 -5.59
CA ALA A 81 -8.51 11.29 -6.97
C ALA A 81 -7.79 12.13 -8.04
N SER A 82 -7.13 13.21 -7.65
CA SER A 82 -6.30 14.06 -8.52
C SER A 82 -4.82 13.67 -8.48
N PHE A 83 -4.47 12.55 -7.84
CA PHE A 83 -3.12 12.03 -7.67
C PHE A 83 -2.22 12.91 -6.79
N ASN A 84 -2.79 13.79 -5.97
CA ASN A 84 -2.00 14.50 -4.96
C ASN A 84 -1.71 13.57 -3.80
N VAL A 85 -0.45 13.54 -3.35
CA VAL A 85 -0.08 12.82 -2.12
C VAL A 85 -0.66 13.56 -0.92
N THR A 86 -1.49 12.87 -0.16
CA THR A 86 -2.16 13.40 1.04
C THR A 86 -1.50 12.93 2.33
N GLY A 87 -0.71 11.85 2.26
CA GLY A 87 0.01 11.33 3.42
C GLY A 87 1.00 10.22 3.05
N THR A 88 1.88 9.91 4.00
CA THR A 88 2.74 8.72 3.95
C THR A 88 2.80 8.11 5.34
N GLU A 89 2.34 6.88 5.45
CA GLU A 89 2.22 6.15 6.71
C GLU A 89 3.32 5.09 6.78
N THR A 90 4.00 4.98 7.92
CA THR A 90 5.01 3.94 8.12
C THR A 90 4.31 2.63 8.49
N GLY A 91 4.62 1.55 7.77
CA GLY A 91 3.94 0.25 7.90
C GLY A 91 3.69 -0.42 6.55
N GLY A 92 3.27 -1.68 6.58
CA GLY A 92 2.76 -2.43 5.42
C GLY A 92 1.24 -2.64 5.52
N PRO A 93 0.62 -3.43 4.63
CA PRO A 93 -0.83 -3.67 4.66
C PRO A 93 -1.27 -4.29 6.00
N GLY A 94 -2.25 -3.67 6.66
CA GLY A 94 -2.74 -4.02 8.00
C GLY A 94 -2.07 -3.18 9.08
N HIS A 95 -2.68 -2.05 9.44
CA HIS A 95 -2.32 -1.27 10.63
C HIS A 95 -3.14 -1.75 11.84
#